data_AF-A0A942EE31-F1
#
_entry.id   AF-A0A942EE31-F1
#
_cell.length_a   1.000
_cell.length_b   1.000
_cell.length_c   1.000
_cell.angle_alpha   90.00
_cell.angle_beta   90.00
_cell.angle_gamma   90.00
#
_symmetry.space_group_name_H-M   'P 1'
#
loop_
_entity.id
_entity.type
_entity.pdbx_description
1 polymer ?
#
loop_
_entity_poly.entity_id
_entity_poly.type
_entity_poly.pdbx_seq_one_letter_code
_entity_poly.pdbx_strand_id
1 'polypeptide(L)'
;MRKDQTTNHMLTGHRDIRNWVADRNGIPAIARVRNRFGEERAQLKLRFARADKSRPVDQDNGMSPCSWTAWLAELDRQQLALKVDPDADGFEFVERRGDN
;
A
#
# COMPACT_ATOMS: atom_id res chain seq x y z
N MET A 1 -14.61 -0.78 -31.31
CA MET A 1 -14.65 -1.24 -29.91
C MET A 1 -13.66 -0.39 -29.12
N ARG A 2 -14.14 0.52 -28.27
CA ARG A 2 -13.28 1.36 -27.43
C ARG A 2 -12.80 0.48 -26.26
N LYS A 3 -11.51 0.18 -26.19
CA LYS A 3 -10.95 -0.43 -24.98
C LYS A 3 -10.85 0.67 -23.94
N ASP A 4 -11.51 0.38 -22.83
CA ASP A 4 -11.66 1.21 -21.64
C ASP A 4 -10.32 1.87 -21.26
N GLN A 5 -10.37 3.19 -21.14
CA GLN A 5 -9.25 4.00 -20.69
C GLN A 5 -9.13 3.73 -19.20
N THR A 6 -8.32 2.74 -18.84
CA THR A 6 -8.06 2.33 -17.45
C THR A 6 -7.46 3.53 -16.73
N THR A 7 -8.32 4.35 -16.13
CA THR A 7 -7.90 5.51 -15.34
C THR A 7 -7.35 4.95 -14.05
N ASN A 8 -6.07 4.60 -14.06
CA ASN A 8 -5.35 4.34 -12.83
C ASN A 8 -5.43 5.58 -11.96
N HIS A 9 -6.14 5.47 -10.84
CA HIS A 9 -6.29 6.56 -9.91
C HIS A 9 -5.05 6.60 -9.02
N MET A 10 -4.24 7.65 -9.15
CA MET A 10 -3.18 7.93 -8.20
C MET A 10 -3.78 8.63 -6.99
N LEU A 11 -3.87 7.90 -5.88
CA LEU A 11 -4.30 8.40 -4.59
C LEU A 11 -3.07 8.90 -3.83
N THR A 12 -2.96 10.22 -3.72
CA THR A 12 -1.94 10.90 -2.90
C THR A 12 -2.55 11.49 -1.62
N GLY A 13 -3.87 11.71 -1.62
CA GLY A 13 -4.61 12.23 -0.47
C GLY A 13 -4.77 11.17 0.61
N HIS A 14 -4.39 11.51 1.85
CA HIS A 14 -4.55 10.63 3.00
C HIS A 14 -6.00 10.11 3.17
N ARG A 15 -6.98 10.99 2.89
CA ARG A 15 -8.41 10.66 2.98
C ARG A 15 -8.84 9.71 1.87
N ASP A 16 -8.41 9.94 0.63
CA ASP A 16 -8.78 9.11 -0.51
C ASP A 16 -8.23 7.70 -0.38
N ILE A 17 -6.97 7.58 0.04
CA ILE A 17 -6.34 6.28 0.32
C ILE A 17 -7.10 5.55 1.42
N ARG A 18 -7.40 6.23 2.54
CA ARG A 18 -8.14 5.64 3.65
C ARG A 18 -9.52 5.15 3.21
N ASN A 19 -10.25 5.96 2.44
CA ASN A 19 -11.57 5.59 1.95
C ASN A 19 -11.52 4.37 1.02
N TRP A 20 -10.59 4.35 0.07
CA TRP A 20 -10.44 3.23 -0.86
C TRP A 20 -10.06 1.92 -0.16
N VAL A 21 -9.13 1.97 0.81
CA VAL A 21 -8.76 0.78 1.57
C VAL A 21 -9.91 0.33 2.48
N ALA A 22 -10.61 1.26 3.14
CA ALA A 22 -11.74 0.94 4.01
C ALA A 22 -12.90 0.31 3.23
N ASP A 23 -13.20 0.81 2.03
CA ASP A 23 -14.19 0.25 1.11
C ASP A 23 -13.90 -1.24 0.81
N ARG A 24 -12.62 -1.58 0.61
CA ARG A 24 -12.16 -2.95 0.38
C ARG A 24 -11.96 -3.77 1.66
N ASN A 25 -12.37 -3.26 2.82
CA ASN A 25 -12.12 -3.88 4.13
C ASN A 25 -10.62 -4.23 4.35
N GLY A 26 -9.75 -3.35 3.86
CA GLY A 26 -8.31 -3.45 4.00
C GLY A 26 -7.80 -2.87 5.32
N ILE A 27 -6.68 -3.40 5.79
CA ILE A 27 -6.00 -2.98 7.02
C ILE A 27 -4.58 -2.50 6.65
N PRO A 28 -4.17 -1.30 7.09
CA PRO A 28 -2.81 -0.82 6.88
C PRO A 28 -1.82 -1.65 7.70
N ALA A 29 -0.75 -2.10 7.04
CA ALA A 29 0.34 -2.82 7.67
C ALA A 29 1.68 -2.26 7.18
N ILE A 30 2.67 -2.23 8.06
CA ILE A 30 4.05 -1.88 7.69
C ILE A 30 4.90 -3.12 7.94
N ALA A 31 5.70 -3.50 6.94
CA ALA A 31 6.69 -4.56 7.05
C ALA A 31 8.08 -3.94 7.05
N ARG A 32 8.97 -4.32 7.98
CA ARG A 32 10.39 -3.97 7.82
C ARG A 32 11.05 -4.99 6.90
N VAL A 33 11.56 -4.53 5.77
CA VAL A 33 12.29 -5.37 4.82
C VAL A 33 13.70 -4.84 4.65
N ARG A 34 14.67 -5.73 4.73
CA ARG A 34 16.05 -5.39 4.39
C ARG A 34 16.20 -5.42 2.88
N ASN A 35 16.57 -4.29 2.29
CA ASN A 35 16.84 -4.24 0.86
C ASN A 35 18.14 -5.00 0.53
N ARG A 36 18.38 -5.26 -0.75
CA ARG A 36 19.62 -5.94 -1.22
C ARG A 36 20.92 -5.19 -0.88
N PHE A 37 20.81 -3.92 -0.52
CA PHE A 37 21.92 -3.06 -0.09
C PHE A 37 22.16 -3.13 1.43
N GLY A 38 21.38 -3.94 2.14
CA GLY A 38 21.50 -4.12 3.58
C GLY A 38 20.79 -3.05 4.40
N GLU A 39 20.12 -2.06 3.78
CA GLU A 39 19.33 -1.06 4.48
C GLU A 39 17.97 -1.63 4.89
N GLU A 40 17.59 -1.45 6.14
CA GLU A 40 16.23 -1.71 6.58
C GLU A 40 15.31 -0.58 6.09
N ARG A 41 14.36 -0.93 5.22
CA ARG A 41 13.30 -0.02 4.77
C ARG A 41 11.96 -0.54 5.21
N ALA A 42 11.10 0.39 5.61
CA ALA A 42 9.73 0.07 5.91
C ALA A 42 8.93 -0.01 4.60
N GLN A 43 8.44 -1.21 4.30
CA GLN A 43 7.57 -1.48 3.16
C GLN A 43 6.11 -1.34 3.59
N LEU A 44 5.41 -0.40 2.96
CA LEU A 44 3.98 -0.24 3.10
C LEU A 44 3.25 -1.44 2.49
N LYS A 45 2.36 -2.05 3.26
CA LYS A 45 1.48 -3.13 2.81
C LYS A 45 0.04 -2.85 3.19
N LEU A 46 -0.86 -3.44 2.44
CA LEU A 46 -2.30 -3.44 2.72
C LEU A 46 -2.75 -4.89 2.80
N ARG A 47 -3.41 -5.25 3.90
CA ARG A 47 -3.98 -6.59 4.08
C ARG A 47 -5.47 -6.51 3.86
N PHE A 48 -5.98 -7.20 2.84
CA PHE A 48 -7.42 -7.30 2.59
C PHE A 48 -7.93 -8.61 3.18
N ALA A 49 -9.03 -8.55 3.95
CA ALA A 49 -9.55 -9.68 4.72
C ALA A 49 -9.89 -10.93 3.88
N ARG A 50 -10.03 -10.79 2.55
CA ARG A 50 -10.32 -11.90 1.63
C ARG A 50 -9.09 -12.69 1.18
N ALA A 51 -7.86 -12.20 1.36
CA ALA A 51 -6.68 -12.77 0.71
C ALA A 51 -5.90 -13.81 1.52
N ASP A 52 -6.14 -13.98 2.82
CA ASP A 52 -5.21 -14.75 3.66
C ASP A 52 -5.94 -15.67 4.66
N LYS A 53 -6.51 -16.77 4.14
CA LYS A 53 -6.84 -17.95 4.96
C LYS A 53 -5.70 -18.97 5.01
N SER A 54 -4.54 -18.69 4.41
CA SER A 54 -3.57 -19.73 4.06
C SER A 54 -2.14 -19.50 4.53
N ARG A 55 -1.81 -18.44 5.29
CA ARG A 55 -0.47 -18.29 5.83
C ARG A 55 -0.48 -18.35 7.36
N PRO A 56 0.19 -19.36 7.97
CA PRO A 56 0.41 -19.34 9.41
C PRO A 56 1.15 -18.05 9.74
N VAL A 57 0.68 -17.41 10.81
CA VAL A 57 1.31 -16.26 11.44
C VAL A 57 2.67 -16.69 11.97
N ASP A 58 3.66 -16.71 11.09
CA ASP A 58 5.05 -16.79 11.50
C ASP A 58 5.34 -15.44 12.20
N GLN A 59 5.17 -15.51 13.53
CA GLN A 59 5.82 -14.64 14.51
C GLN A 59 7.20 -14.27 13.96
N ASP A 60 7.45 -12.97 13.78
CA ASP A 60 8.75 -12.39 13.40
C ASP A 60 8.95 -11.90 11.95
N ASN A 61 7.93 -11.77 11.10
CA ASN A 61 8.13 -11.00 9.84
C ASN A 61 8.08 -9.47 10.01
N GLY A 62 8.18 -8.94 11.24
CA GLY A 62 8.17 -7.50 11.53
C GLY A 62 6.96 -6.73 10.97
N MET A 63 5.86 -7.44 10.65
CA MET A 63 4.61 -6.85 10.16
C MET A 63 3.71 -6.51 11.33
N SER A 64 3.91 -5.33 11.90
CA SER A 64 3.04 -4.82 12.94
C SER A 64 1.82 -4.16 12.30
N PRO A 65 0.58 -4.55 12.65
CA PRO A 65 -0.59 -3.75 12.30
C PRO A 65 -0.36 -2.35 12.87
N CYS A 66 -0.37 -1.35 11.99
CA CYS A 66 -0.03 0.02 12.36
C CYS A 66 -1.28 0.89 12.28
N SER A 67 -1.33 1.93 13.11
CA SER A 67 -2.37 2.96 12.99
C SER A 67 -2.30 3.62 11.61
N TRP A 68 -3.46 3.99 11.06
CA TRP A 68 -3.58 4.76 9.82
C TRP A 68 -2.59 5.93 9.78
N THR A 69 -2.48 6.67 10.88
CA THR A 69 -1.54 7.80 11.00
C THR A 69 -0.08 7.40 10.78
N ALA A 70 0.37 6.26 11.31
CA ALA A 70 1.74 5.78 11.14
C ALA A 70 1.99 5.34 9.68
N TRP A 71 1.04 4.62 9.09
CA TRP A 71 1.09 4.21 7.69
C TRP A 71 1.13 5.41 6.73
N LEU A 72 0.27 6.41 6.97
CA LEU A 72 0.22 7.64 6.17
C LEU A 72 1.48 8.48 6.34
N ALA A 73 2.02 8.58 7.57
CA ALA A 73 3.29 9.24 7.82
C ALA A 73 4.44 8.58 7.06
N GLU A 74 4.44 7.24 6.95
CA GLU A 74 5.44 6.50 6.17
C GLU A 74 5.25 6.66 4.66
N LEU A 75 4.01 6.71 4.17
CA LEU A 75 3.69 7.05 2.79
C LEU A 75 4.18 8.46 2.43
N ASP A 76 4.02 9.43 3.33
CA ASP A 76 4.52 10.78 3.12
C ASP A 76 6.04 10.87 3.22
N ARG A 77 6.63 10.22 4.22
CA ARG A 77 8.09 10.12 4.40
C ARG A 77 8.79 9.55 3.18
N GLN A 78 8.20 8.53 2.57
CA GLN A 78 8.73 7.89 1.35
C GLN A 78 8.27 8.59 0.07
N GLN A 79 7.46 9.64 0.19
CA GLN A 79 6.82 10.34 -0.92
C GLN A 79 6.15 9.37 -1.90
N LEU A 80 5.49 8.35 -1.39
CA LEU A 80 4.80 7.34 -2.20
C LEU A 80 3.37 7.78 -2.52
N ALA A 81 2.85 7.34 -3.66
CA ALA A 81 1.46 7.43 -4.05
C ALA A 81 0.90 6.02 -4.21
N LEU A 82 -0.35 5.84 -3.83
CA LEU A 82 -1.07 4.59 -4.07
C LEU A 82 -1.73 4.68 -5.44
N LYS A 83 -1.17 4.00 -6.43
CA LYS A 83 -1.80 3.81 -7.74
C LYS A 83 -2.75 2.63 -7.63
N VAL A 84 -4.04 2.91 -7.71
CA VAL A 84 -5.07 1.87 -7.68
C VAL A 84 -5.67 1.71 -9.06
N ASP A 85 -5.94 0.47 -9.42
CA ASP A 85 -6.76 0.18 -10.59
C ASP A 85 -8.21 -0.05 -10.12
N PRO A 86 -9.19 0.63 -10.73
CA PRO A 86 -10.59 0.39 -10.42
C PRO A 86 -11.12 -0.90 -11.07
N ASP A 87 -10.50 -1.35 -12.16
CA ASP A 87 -10.96 -2.50 -12.97
C ASP A 87 -10.23 -3.79 -12.58
N ALA A 88 -8.93 -3.68 -12.28
CA ALA A 88 -8.15 -4.73 -11.64
C ALA A 88 -8.16 -4.54 -10.11
N ASP A 89 -8.31 -5.62 -9.33
CA ASP A 89 -8.12 -5.57 -7.86
C ASP A 89 -6.67 -5.26 -7.44
N GLY A 90 -5.82 -4.86 -8.40
CA GLY A 90 -4.44 -4.47 -8.20
C GLY A 90 -4.28 -3.08 -7.61
N PHE A 91 -3.25 -2.95 -6.78
CA PHE A 91 -2.74 -1.68 -6.30
C PHE A 91 -1.21 -1.73 -6.34
N GLU A 92 -0.61 -0.57 -6.56
CA GLU A 92 0.83 -0.42 -6.62
C GLU A 92 1.24 0.85 -5.88
N PHE A 93 2.32 0.78 -5.11
CA PHE A 93 2.94 1.96 -4.53
C PHE A 93 3.97 2.48 -5.51
N VAL A 94 3.73 3.65 -6.05
CA VAL A 94 4.66 4.33 -6.95
C VAL A 94 5.26 5.53 -6.23
N GLU A 95 6.55 5.76 -6.40
CA GLU A 95 7.16 7.01 -5.93
C GLU A 95 6.46 8.18 -6.62
N ARG A 96 6.03 9.17 -5.83
CA ARG A 96 5.69 10.50 -6.32
C ARG A 96 7.01 11.10 -6.78
N ARG A 97 7.48 10.70 -7.96
CA ARG A 97 8.58 11.39 -8.61
C ARG A 97 8.10 12.83 -8.77
N GLY A 98 8.64 13.71 -7.93
CA GLY A 98 9.13 14.97 -8.45
C GLY A 98 10.07 14.58 -9.58
N ASP A 99 9.58 14.73 -10.80
CA ASP A 99 10.42 14.93 -11.96
C ASP A 99 11.56 15.86 -11.54
N ASN A 100 12.79 15.34 -11.55
CA ASN A 100 14.00 16.14 -11.39
C ASN A 100 14.94 15.80 -12.54
#